data_AF-A0A7S0NVI8-F1
#
_entry.id   AF-A0A7S0NVI8-F1
#
_cell.length_a   1.000
_cell.length_b   1.000
_cell.length_c   1.000
_cell.angle_alpha   90.00
_cell.angle_beta   90.00
_cell.angle_gamma   90.00
#
_symmetry.space_group_name_H-M   'P 1'
#
loop_
_entity.id
_entity.type
_entity.pdbx_description
1 polymer ?
#
loop_
_entity_poly.entity_id
_entity_poly.type
_entity_poly.pdbx_seq_one_letter_code
_entity_poly.pdbx_strand_id
1 'polypeptide(L)'
;PEMVAIGLNTTREVCSRVPLAMDETLLSDLLEYRKDRDRAVVAASRSLLQLYRQQMPSMLPKKFRGKGVDIDAAPAKFGELQVATGVAGVELLAAQEARLRAAGRAIVRDETKEGEERA
;
A
#
# COMPACT_ATOMS: atom_id res chain seq x y z
N PRO A 1 -20.08 -18.00 12.94
CA PRO A 1 -18.61 -17.96 12.73
C PRO A 1 -18.24 -17.77 11.25
N GLU A 2 -18.72 -18.64 10.36
CA GLU A 2 -18.50 -18.56 8.91
C GLU A 2 -19.02 -17.26 8.27
N MET A 3 -20.28 -16.88 8.57
CA MET A 3 -20.89 -15.65 8.05
C MET A 3 -20.11 -14.37 8.43
N VAL A 4 -19.50 -14.32 9.62
CA VAL A 4 -18.67 -13.19 10.05
C VAL A 4 -17.38 -13.12 9.24
N ALA A 5 -16.71 -14.25 9.06
CA ALA A 5 -15.50 -14.32 8.24
C ALA A 5 -15.78 -13.95 6.77
N ILE A 6 -16.91 -14.40 6.22
CA ILE A 6 -17.37 -14.02 4.88
C ILE A 6 -17.58 -12.50 4.83
N GLY A 7 -18.33 -11.92 5.77
CA GLY A 7 -18.58 -10.47 5.81
C GLY A 7 -17.31 -9.63 5.88
N LEU A 8 -16.35 -10.01 6.72
CA LEU A 8 -15.05 -9.32 6.82
C LEU A 8 -14.25 -9.41 5.51
N ASN A 9 -14.21 -10.59 4.89
CA ASN A 9 -13.50 -10.77 3.62
C ASN A 9 -14.18 -10.01 2.47
N THR A 10 -15.51 -10.01 2.41
CA THR A 10 -16.27 -9.22 1.43
C THR A 10 -16.01 -7.73 1.63
N THR A 11 -16.01 -7.25 2.87
CA THR A 11 -15.70 -5.85 3.19
C THR A 11 -14.29 -5.48 2.73
N ARG A 12 -13.30 -6.35 2.99
CA ARG A 12 -11.93 -6.16 2.48
C ARG A 12 -11.88 -6.05 0.95
N GLU A 13 -12.63 -6.87 0.23
CA GLU A 13 -12.65 -6.85 -1.23
C GLU A 13 -13.32 -5.60 -1.81
N VAL A 14 -14.31 -5.04 -1.11
CA VAL A 14 -14.87 -3.72 -1.45
C VAL A 14 -13.83 -2.63 -1.21
N CYS A 15 -13.21 -2.61 -0.02
CA CYS A 15 -12.21 -1.62 0.34
C CYS A 15 -10.93 -1.69 -0.50
N SER A 16 -10.59 -2.85 -1.08
CA SER A 16 -9.40 -2.98 -1.93
C SER A 16 -9.51 -2.15 -3.21
N ARG A 17 -10.74 -1.94 -3.69
CA ARG A 17 -11.07 -1.15 -4.88
C ARG A 17 -11.45 0.29 -4.51
N VAL A 18 -12.19 0.45 -3.41
CA VAL A 18 -12.68 1.74 -2.95
C VAL A 18 -12.35 1.90 -1.46
N PRO A 19 -11.11 2.30 -1.11
CA PRO A 19 -10.71 2.42 0.29
C PRO A 19 -11.50 3.51 1.04
N LEU A 20 -11.95 4.53 0.31
CA LEU A 20 -12.78 5.63 0.83
C LEU A 20 -14.21 5.21 1.21
N ALA A 21 -14.62 3.97 0.94
CA ALA A 21 -15.94 3.45 1.32
C ALA A 21 -16.03 3.06 2.82
N MET A 22 -14.94 3.16 3.56
CA MET A 22 -14.86 2.81 4.98
C MET A 22 -14.65 4.06 5.83
N ASP A 23 -15.08 3.98 7.09
CA ASP A 23 -14.84 5.02 8.09
C ASP A 23 -13.88 4.52 9.20
N GLU A 24 -13.23 5.46 9.90
CA GLU A 24 -12.22 5.13 10.92
C GLU A 24 -12.80 4.38 12.13
N THR A 25 -14.09 4.61 12.43
CA THR A 25 -14.76 4.06 13.60
C THR A 25 -15.10 2.60 13.37
N LEU A 26 -15.82 2.33 12.28
CA LEU A 26 -16.15 0.99 11.80
C LEU A 26 -14.89 0.19 11.51
N LEU A 27 -13.87 0.77 10.87
CA LEU A 27 -12.60 0.09 10.66
C LEU A 27 -11.98 -0.34 11.99
N SER A 28 -11.95 0.54 12.99
CA SER A 28 -11.43 0.22 14.32
C SER A 28 -12.19 -0.93 14.98
N ASP A 29 -13.50 -0.96 14.86
CA ASP A 29 -14.36 -2.01 15.41
C ASP A 29 -14.13 -3.36 14.70
N LEU A 30 -14.10 -3.36 13.36
CA LEU A 30 -13.80 -4.57 12.56
C LEU A 30 -12.40 -5.11 12.85
N LEU A 31 -11.46 -4.24 13.23
CA LEU A 31 -10.10 -4.60 13.62
C LEU A 31 -9.96 -5.12 15.05
N GLU A 32 -11.01 -5.16 15.87
CA GLU A 32 -10.95 -5.85 17.18
C GLU A 32 -11.20 -7.36 17.05
N TYR A 33 -11.82 -7.83 15.96
CA TYR A 33 -12.06 -9.25 15.67
C TYR A 33 -10.80 -10.12 15.51
N ARG A 34 -9.61 -9.53 15.52
CA ARG A 34 -8.32 -10.27 15.52
C ARG A 34 -7.96 -10.88 16.86
N LYS A 35 -8.77 -10.65 17.89
CA LYS A 35 -8.76 -11.37 19.18
C LYS A 35 -9.94 -12.35 19.30
N ASP A 36 -10.67 -12.59 18.21
CA ASP A 36 -11.78 -13.56 18.20
C ASP A 36 -11.26 -14.99 18.45
N ARG A 37 -12.17 -15.88 18.86
CA ARG A 37 -11.87 -17.29 19.09
C ARG A 37 -11.72 -18.05 17.77
N ASP A 38 -12.44 -17.63 16.73
CA ASP A 38 -12.41 -18.28 15.42
C ASP A 38 -11.22 -17.79 14.58
N ARG A 39 -10.37 -18.73 14.16
CA ARG A 39 -9.19 -18.46 13.34
C ARG A 39 -9.54 -17.85 11.97
N ALA A 40 -10.67 -18.21 11.38
CA ALA A 40 -11.11 -17.66 10.09
C ALA A 40 -11.45 -16.18 10.21
N VAL A 41 -12.14 -15.80 11.29
CA VAL A 41 -12.49 -14.41 11.62
C VAL A 41 -11.22 -13.60 11.92
N VAL A 42 -10.31 -14.17 12.71
CA VAL A 42 -9.02 -13.54 13.01
C VAL A 42 -8.20 -13.30 11.74
N ALA A 43 -8.18 -14.27 10.81
CA ALA A 43 -7.47 -14.15 9.54
C ALA A 43 -8.09 -13.04 8.66
N ALA A 44 -9.42 -12.98 8.56
CA ALA A 44 -10.13 -11.95 7.80
C ALA A 44 -9.91 -10.54 8.36
N SER A 45 -9.98 -10.37 9.69
CA SER A 45 -9.70 -9.07 10.33
C SER A 45 -8.24 -8.63 10.12
N ARG A 46 -7.28 -9.57 10.16
CA ARG A 46 -5.86 -9.27 9.87
C ARG A 46 -5.62 -8.92 8.40
N SER A 47 -6.34 -9.55 7.46
CA SER A 47 -6.19 -9.24 6.04
C SER A 47 -6.74 -7.84 5.72
N LEU A 48 -7.79 -7.40 6.41
CA LEU A 48 -8.30 -6.03 6.36
C LEU A 48 -7.28 -5.03 6.95
N LEU A 49 -6.67 -5.35 8.10
CA LEU A 49 -5.60 -4.53 8.68
C LEU A 49 -4.45 -4.32 7.70
N GLN A 50 -4.01 -5.41 7.05
CA GLN A 50 -2.88 -5.36 6.15
C GLN A 50 -3.19 -4.53 4.90
N LEU A 51 -4.44 -4.55 4.41
CA LEU A 51 -4.89 -3.70 3.31
C LEU A 51 -4.72 -2.21 3.65
N TYR A 52 -5.25 -1.78 4.80
CA TYR A 52 -5.17 -0.37 5.21
C TYR A 52 -3.75 0.08 5.54
N ARG A 53 -2.87 -0.82 5.99
CA ARG A 53 -1.43 -0.52 6.13
C ARG A 53 -0.72 -0.24 4.80
N GLN A 54 -1.27 -0.73 3.69
CA GLN A 54 -0.67 -0.53 2.36
C GLN A 54 -1.29 0.65 1.63
N GLN A 55 -2.60 0.86 1.78
CA GLN A 55 -3.33 1.84 0.97
C GLN A 55 -3.62 3.16 1.71
N MET A 56 -3.94 3.11 3.00
CA MET A 56 -4.32 4.31 3.76
C MET A 56 -4.05 4.16 5.28
N PRO A 57 -2.78 4.24 5.72
CA PRO A 57 -2.42 3.95 7.10
C PRO A 57 -2.84 5.03 8.11
N SER A 58 -3.13 6.23 7.62
CA SER A 58 -3.65 7.35 8.42
C SER A 58 -4.96 6.99 9.13
N MET A 59 -5.85 6.24 8.48
CA MET A 59 -7.11 5.74 9.06
C MET A 59 -6.93 4.72 10.19
N LEU A 60 -5.76 4.10 10.30
CA LEU A 60 -5.51 3.13 11.37
C LEU A 60 -5.16 3.84 12.68
N PRO A 61 -5.68 3.37 13.82
CA PRO A 61 -5.18 3.77 15.13
C PRO A 61 -3.67 3.54 15.24
N LYS A 62 -2.96 4.41 15.98
CA LYS A 62 -1.48 4.32 16.15
C LYS A 62 -1.00 2.92 16.54
N LYS A 63 -1.75 2.22 17.41
CA LYS A 63 -1.47 0.83 17.84
C LYS A 63 -1.40 -0.19 16.69
N PHE A 64 -2.03 0.12 15.54
CA PHE A 64 -2.17 -0.82 14.43
C PHE A 64 -1.28 -0.49 13.22
N ARG A 65 -0.60 0.66 13.18
CA ARG A 65 0.24 1.06 12.04
C ARG A 65 1.50 0.20 11.87
N GLY A 66 2.04 -0.39 12.94
CA GLY A 66 3.24 -1.23 12.84
C GLY A 66 4.50 -0.43 12.53
N LYS A 67 5.59 -1.11 12.14
CA LYS A 67 6.88 -0.49 11.77
C LYS A 67 7.07 -0.55 10.26
N GLY A 68 7.68 0.49 9.69
CA GLY A 68 8.00 0.55 8.26
C GLY A 68 6.79 0.73 7.34
N VAL A 69 5.66 1.19 7.88
CA VAL A 69 4.50 1.58 7.09
C VAL A 69 4.65 3.04 6.68
N ASP A 70 4.47 3.30 5.39
CA ASP A 70 4.42 4.64 4.83
C ASP A 70 3.15 5.34 5.33
N ILE A 71 3.30 6.28 6.26
CA ILE A 71 2.16 6.95 6.90
C ILE A 71 1.42 7.86 5.91
N ASP A 72 2.13 8.34 4.88
CA ASP A 72 1.62 9.30 3.91
C ASP A 72 0.97 8.61 2.70
N ALA A 73 1.06 7.27 2.63
CA ALA A 73 0.33 6.49 1.64
C ALA A 73 -1.17 6.73 1.77
N ALA A 74 -1.78 7.24 0.71
CA ALA A 74 -3.21 7.48 0.61
C ALA A 74 -3.67 7.23 -0.83
N PRO A 75 -4.89 6.71 -1.06
CA PRO A 75 -5.47 6.65 -2.38
C PRO A 75 -5.82 8.07 -2.86
N ALA A 76 -5.98 8.20 -4.18
CA ALA A 76 -6.47 9.42 -4.79
C ALA A 76 -7.82 9.83 -4.19
N LYS A 77 -7.97 11.12 -3.89
CA LYS A 77 -9.24 11.70 -3.46
C LYS A 77 -10.23 11.70 -4.61
N PHE A 78 -11.51 11.83 -4.27
CA PHE A 78 -12.57 11.94 -5.27
C PHE A 78 -12.30 13.15 -6.19
N GLY A 79 -12.22 12.90 -7.49
CA GLY A 79 -11.94 13.93 -8.50
C GLY A 79 -10.48 14.37 -8.59
N GLU A 80 -9.55 13.70 -7.89
CA GLU A 80 -8.13 14.02 -7.98
C GLU A 80 -7.53 13.49 -9.29
N LEU A 81 -6.85 14.37 -10.02
CA LEU A 81 -6.12 14.03 -11.23
C LEU A 81 -4.74 13.48 -10.87
N GLN A 82 -4.51 12.19 -11.15
CA GLN A 82 -3.21 11.55 -11.02
C GLN A 82 -2.46 11.67 -12.35
N VAL A 83 -1.57 12.66 -12.47
CA VAL A 83 -0.72 12.87 -13.65
C VAL A 83 0.63 12.25 -13.40
N ALA A 84 1.01 11.23 -14.18
CA ALA A 84 2.33 10.62 -14.09
C ALA A 84 3.41 11.58 -14.61
N THR A 85 4.28 12.06 -13.72
CA THR A 85 5.41 12.93 -14.06
C THR A 85 6.74 12.16 -14.19
N GLY A 86 6.75 10.89 -13.82
CA GLY A 86 7.92 10.02 -13.85
C GLY A 86 7.65 8.67 -13.18
N VAL A 87 8.71 7.88 -13.00
CA VAL A 87 8.65 6.60 -12.29
C VAL A 87 9.00 6.83 -10.82
N ALA A 88 8.15 6.38 -9.90
CA ALA A 88 8.43 6.46 -8.46
C ALA A 88 9.73 5.74 -8.11
N GLY A 89 10.60 6.38 -7.33
CA GLY A 89 11.88 5.79 -6.90
C GLY A 89 13.03 5.95 -7.91
N VAL A 90 12.85 6.68 -9.01
CA VAL A 90 13.93 6.95 -9.98
C VAL A 90 15.14 7.64 -9.34
N GLU A 91 14.91 8.46 -8.32
CA GLU A 91 15.93 9.13 -7.52
C GLU A 91 16.80 8.16 -6.71
N LEU A 92 16.27 6.99 -6.35
CA LEU A 92 17.01 5.97 -5.61
C LEU A 92 18.11 5.35 -6.48
N LEU A 93 17.84 5.16 -7.77
CA LEU A 93 18.83 4.71 -8.73
C LEU A 93 19.98 5.72 -8.85
N ALA A 94 19.65 7.01 -8.98
CA ALA A 94 20.67 8.08 -9.05
C ALA A 94 21.54 8.13 -7.78
N ALA A 95 20.92 8.00 -6.60
CA ALA A 95 21.63 7.94 -5.33
C ALA A 95 22.54 6.70 -5.22
N GLN A 96 22.06 5.54 -5.68
CA GLN A 96 22.84 4.31 -5.72
C GLN A 96 24.03 4.44 -6.69
N GLU A 97 23.83 4.99 -7.88
CA GLU A 97 24.91 5.25 -8.83
C GLU A 97 25.98 6.18 -8.22
N ALA A 98 25.58 7.27 -7.57
CA ALA A 98 26.52 8.18 -6.91
C ALA A 98 27.35 7.46 -5.82
N ARG A 99 26.71 6.60 -5.03
CA ARG A 99 27.38 5.77 -4.02
C ARG A 99 28.37 4.78 -4.63
N LEU A 100 28.02 4.15 -5.76
CA LEU A 100 28.89 3.20 -6.47
C LEU A 100 30.10 3.91 -7.09
N ARG A 101 29.90 5.10 -7.69
CA ARG A 101 31.00 5.95 -8.20
C ARG A 101 31.95 6.35 -7.07
N ALA A 102 31.42 6.79 -5.93
CA ALA A 102 32.24 7.12 -4.75
C ALA A 102 33.01 5.90 -4.19
N ALA A 103 32.46 4.70 -4.33
CA ALA A 103 33.11 3.45 -3.97
C ALA A 103 34.05 2.89 -5.06
N GLY A 104 34.29 3.62 -6.16
CA GLY A 104 35.19 3.23 -7.24
C GLY A 104 34.69 2.06 -8.10
N ARG A 105 33.39 1.75 -8.07
CA ARG A 105 32.79 0.68 -8.88
C ARG A 105 32.37 1.21 -10.24
N ALA A 106 32.70 0.47 -11.30
CA ALA A 106 32.25 0.78 -12.65
C ALA A 106 30.72 0.60 -12.76
N ILE A 107 30.07 1.58 -13.38
CA ILE A 107 28.64 1.53 -13.71
C ILE A 107 28.55 1.29 -15.21
N VAL A 108 28.05 0.12 -15.59
CA VAL A 108 27.71 -0.19 -16.99
C VAL A 108 26.26 0.23 -17.18
N ARG A 109 26.02 1.24 -18.02
CA ARG A 109 24.69 1.51 -18.54
C ARG A 109 24.54 0.70 -19.81
N ASP A 110 23.52 -0.15 -19.87
CA ASP A 110 23.13 -0.81 -21.10
C ASP A 110 22.34 0.22 -21.92
N GLU A 111 22.94 0.76 -22.97
CA GLU A 111 22.27 1.69 -23.87
C GLU A 111 21.39 0.90 -24.84
N THR A 112 20.20 0.47 -24.40
CA THR A 112 19.17 0.07 -25.35
C THR A 112 18.66 1.32 -26.07
N LYS A 113 19.15 1.50 -27.30
CA LYS A 113 18.59 2.44 -28.27
C LYS A 113 17.22 1.93 -28.71
N GLU A 114 16.15 2.30 -28.02
CA GLU A 114 14.78 2.08 -28.50
C GLU A 114 14.05 3.41 -28.70
N GLY A 115 13.63 3.66 -29.95
CA GLY A 115 12.39 4.38 -30.22
C GLY A 115 12.48 5.83 -30.69
N GLU A 116 13.36 6.16 -31.63
CA GLU A 116 13.09 7.29 -32.53
C GLU A 116 12.04 6.83 -33.56
N GLU A 117 10.77 6.80 -33.17
CA GLU A 117 9.65 6.63 -34.12
C GLU A 117 8.57 7.66 -33.78
N ARG A 118 8.77 8.86 -34.34
CA ARG A 118 7.72 9.85 -34.55
C ARG A 118 7.18 9.66 -35.97
N ALA A 119 5.94 9.22 -36.11
CA ALA A 119 5.00 9.62 -37.17
C ALA A 119 3.59 9.15 -36.81
#